data_AF-A0A2G8KHS2-F1
#
_entry.id   AF-A0A2G8KHS2-F1
#
_cell.length_a   1.000
_cell.length_b   1.000
_cell.length_c   1.000
_cell.angle_alpha   90.00
_cell.angle_beta   90.00
_cell.angle_gamma   90.00
#
_symmetry.space_group_name_H-M   'P 1'
#
loop_
_entity.id
_entity.type
_entity.pdbx_description
1 polymer ?
#
loop_
_entity_poly.entity_id
_entity_poly.type
_entity_poly.pdbx_seq_one_letter_code
_entity_poly.pdbx_strand_id
1 'polypeptide(L)' 'MMNNAVWRDEQRKSRVEQYKIEAAKEDEMERKKSRKADFFNPLKVSSQSTVEDRIKRNIHNIQRTKADLDKNFAKR' A
#
# COMPACT_ATOMS: atom_id res chain seq x y z
N MET A 1 29.13 -35.94 -12.44
CA MET A 1 28.34 -34.80 -12.95
C MET A 1 26.82 -35.03 -12.86
N MET A 2 26.31 -36.26 -12.99
CA MET A 2 24.87 -36.57 -12.89
C MET A 2 24.25 -36.41 -11.49
N ASN A 3 24.99 -36.75 -10.43
CA ASN A 3 24.46 -36.76 -9.05
C ASN A 3 23.96 -35.38 -8.58
N ASN A 4 24.62 -34.31 -9.02
CA ASN A 4 24.20 -32.94 -8.70
C ASN A 4 22.90 -32.56 -9.41
N ALA A 5 22.64 -33.11 -10.60
CA ALA A 5 21.40 -32.86 -11.33
C ALA A 5 20.21 -33.51 -10.62
N VAL A 6 20.35 -34.77 -10.19
CA VAL A 6 19.32 -35.47 -9.41
C VAL A 6 18.99 -34.72 -8.12
N TRP A 7 20.02 -34.27 -7.38
CA TRP A 7 19.83 -33.48 -6.16
C TRP A 7 19.08 -32.16 -6.40
N ARG A 8 19.41 -31.45 -7.49
CA ARG A 8 18.70 -30.22 -7.85
C ARG A 8 17.24 -30.49 -8.22
N ASP A 9 16.96 -31.62 -8.86
CA ASP A 9 15.61 -31.99 -9.25
C ASP A 9 14.74 -32.35 -8.04
N GLU A 10 15.29 -33.06 -7.06
CA GLU A 10 14.64 -33.34 -5.78
C GLU A 10 14.35 -32.06 -4.99
N GLN A 11 15.34 -31.17 -4.90
CA GLN A 11 15.18 -29.85 -4.25
C GLN A 11 14.08 -29.03 -4.94
N ARG A 12 14.01 -29.08 -6.28
CA ARG A 12 12.96 -28.37 -7.03
C ARG A 12 11.58 -28.94 -6.75
N LYS A 13 11.43 -30.26 -6.74
CA LYS A 13 10.15 -30.93 -6.42
C LYS A 13 9.66 -30.51 -5.04
N SER A 14 10.53 -30.59 -4.03
CA SER A 14 10.21 -30.19 -2.66
C SER A 14 9.77 -28.71 -2.56
N ARG A 15 10.47 -27.80 -3.22
CA ARG A 15 10.08 -26.36 -3.22
C ARG A 15 8.75 -26.11 -3.93
N VAL A 16 8.51 -26.77 -5.07
CA VAL A 16 7.23 -26.64 -5.80
C VAL A 16 6.06 -27.13 -4.94
N GLU A 17 6.24 -28.22 -4.20
CA GLU A 17 5.21 -28.70 -3.26
C GLU A 17 4.96 -27.70 -2.13
N GLN A 18 6.03 -27.14 -1.54
CA GLN A 18 5.91 -26.10 -0.51
C GLN A 18 5.15 -24.87 -1.01
N TYR A 19 5.47 -24.37 -2.21
CA TYR A 19 4.77 -23.21 -2.78
C TYR A 19 3.29 -23.49 -3.06
N LYS A 20 2.94 -24.72 -3.46
CA LYS A 20 1.53 -25.10 -3.63
C LYS A 20 0.77 -25.08 -2.30
N ILE A 21 1.40 -25.57 -1.23
CA ILE A 21 0.80 -25.58 0.11
C ILE A 21 0.64 -24.15 0.63
N GLU A 22 1.66 -23.32 0.45
CA GLU A 22 1.64 -21.91 0.87
C GLU A 22 0.58 -21.11 0.12
N ALA A 23 0.50 -21.26 -1.22
CA ALA A 23 -0.54 -20.63 -2.03
C ALA A 23 -1.95 -21.06 -1.61
N ALA A 24 -2.18 -22.35 -1.35
CA ALA A 24 -3.48 -22.83 -0.87
C ALA A 24 -3.84 -22.25 0.50
N LYS A 25 -2.86 -22.07 1.38
CA LYS A 25 -3.04 -21.44 2.69
C LYS A 25 -3.35 -19.94 2.57
N GLU A 26 -2.67 -19.22 1.70
CA GLU A 26 -2.96 -17.81 1.41
C GLU A 26 -4.37 -17.65 0.84
N ASP A 27 -4.77 -18.47 -0.12
CA ASP A 27 -6.13 -18.47 -0.67
C ASP A 27 -7.19 -18.71 0.40
N GLU A 28 -6.95 -19.64 1.32
CA GLU A 28 -7.88 -19.90 2.43
C GLU A 28 -7.98 -18.71 3.39
N MET A 29 -6.84 -18.06 3.68
CA MET A 29 -6.77 -16.86 4.51
C MET A 29 -7.48 -15.67 3.84
N GLU A 30 -7.32 -15.50 2.53
CA GLU A 30 -8.03 -14.46 1.76
C GLU A 30 -9.55 -14.72 1.74
N ARG A 31 -9.98 -15.96 1.53
CA ARG A 31 -11.41 -16.32 1.57
C ARG A 31 -12.04 -16.07 2.94
N LYS A 32 -11.27 -16.29 4.01
CA LYS A 32 -11.68 -16.01 5.40
C LYS A 32 -11.62 -14.51 5.74
N LYS A 33 -10.83 -13.73 5.01
CA LYS A 33 -10.70 -12.28 5.22
C LYS A 33 -12.02 -11.60 4.85
N SER A 34 -12.54 -10.80 5.79
CA SER A 34 -13.68 -9.93 5.51
C SER A 34 -13.34 -9.01 4.34
N ARG A 35 -14.25 -8.87 3.36
CA ARG A 35 -14.13 -7.92 2.23
C ARG A 35 -14.20 -6.45 2.67
N LYS A 36 -14.06 -6.17 3.96
CA LYS A 36 -14.01 -4.81 4.48
C LYS A 36 -12.68 -4.20 4.05
N ALA A 37 -12.81 -3.05 3.41
CA ALA A 37 -11.76 -2.13 2.99
C ALA A 37 -11.07 -1.48 4.20
N ASP A 38 -10.66 -2.27 5.20
CA ASP A 38 -10.16 -1.73 6.47
C ASP A 38 -8.82 -0.99 6.28
N PHE A 39 -8.05 -1.34 5.25
CA PHE A 39 -6.87 -0.59 4.83
C PHE A 39 -7.19 0.80 4.25
N PHE A 40 -8.42 1.03 3.76
CA PHE A 40 -8.86 2.35 3.31
C PHE A 40 -9.38 3.22 4.45
N ASN A 41 -9.68 2.66 5.63
CA ASN A 41 -10.15 3.44 6.77
C ASN A 41 -9.20 4.58 7.19
N PRO A 42 -7.86 4.43 7.22
CA PRO A 42 -6.96 5.55 7.49
C PRO A 42 -6.87 6.59 6.36
N LEU A 43 -7.24 6.22 5.12
CA LEU A 43 -7.27 7.13 3.98
C LEU A 43 -8.58 7.91 3.88
N LYS A 44 -9.66 7.41 4.50
CA LYS A 44 -10.92 8.13 4.60
C LYS A 44 -10.69 9.31 5.54
N VAL A 45 -10.78 10.52 4.99
CA VAL A 45 -10.87 11.73 5.80
C VAL A 45 -12.09 11.57 6.71
N SER A 46 -11.89 11.58 8.03
CA SER A 46 -13.00 11.50 8.97
C SER A 46 -13.95 12.67 8.70
N SER A 47 -15.25 12.39 8.60
CA SER A 47 -16.29 13.42 8.43
C SER A 47 -16.44 14.29 9.69
N GLN A 48 -15.82 13.89 10.81
CA GLN A 48 -15.70 14.67 12.04
C GLN A 48 -14.35 15.39 12.07
N SER A 49 -14.17 16.36 11.15
CA SER A 49 -13.02 17.26 11.22
C SER A 49 -13.22 18.26 12.36
N THR A 50 -12.34 18.25 13.37
CA THR A 50 -12.33 19.28 14.41
C THR A 50 -11.83 20.61 13.84
N VAL A 51 -12.05 21.72 14.56
CA VAL A 51 -11.46 23.02 14.19
C VAL A 51 -9.94 22.93 14.17
N GLU A 52 -9.36 22.25 15.16
CA GLU A 52 -7.91 22.04 15.28
C GLU A 52 -7.32 21.27 14.09
N ASP A 53 -7.97 20.19 13.65
CA ASP A 53 -7.51 19.41 12.49
C ASP A 53 -7.52 20.22 11.20
N ARG A 54 -8.52 21.10 11.02
CA ARG A 54 -8.61 21.99 9.86
C ARG A 54 -7.52 23.04 9.89
N ILE A 55 -7.21 23.59 11.06
CA ILE A 55 -6.11 24.54 11.24
C ILE A 55 -4.79 23.85 10.90
N LYS A 56 -4.48 22.69 11.49
CA LYS A 56 -3.22 21.96 11.21
C LYS A 56 -3.00 21.64 9.74
N ARG A 57 -4.06 21.23 9.01
CA ARG A 57 -3.99 21.02 7.55
C ARG A 57 -3.75 22.31 6.77
N ASN A 58 -4.18 23.46 7.30
CA ASN A 58 -4.03 24.77 6.66
C ASN A 58 -2.73 25.49 7.06
N ILE A 59 -2.08 25.13 8.19
CA ILE A 59 -0.84 25.78 8.67
C ILE A 59 0.28 25.73 7.63
N HIS A 60 0.41 24.61 6.91
CA HIS A 60 1.43 24.44 5.87
C HIS A 60 0.89 24.69 4.45
N ASN A 61 -0.36 25.15 4.31
CA ASN A 61 -0.93 25.54 3.04
C ASN A 61 -0.50 26.97 2.69
N ILE A 62 0.80 27.17 2.53
CA ILE A 62 1.38 28.51 2.37
C ILE A 62 1.07 29.09 0.98
N GLN A 63 0.68 28.31 -0.05
CA GLN A 63 0.46 28.86 -1.41
C GLN A 63 -0.52 28.05 -2.27
N ARG A 64 -1.81 28.47 -2.36
CA ARG A 64 -2.69 28.32 -3.56
C ARG A 64 -3.84 29.34 -3.58
N THR A 65 -3.67 30.53 -3.00
CA THR A 65 -4.61 31.60 -3.35
C THR A 65 -4.24 32.13 -4.74
N LYS A 66 -5.22 32.44 -5.58
CA LYS A 66 -4.98 32.95 -6.94
C LYS A 66 -4.09 34.21 -6.91
N ALA A 67 -4.24 35.03 -5.87
CA ALA A 67 -3.44 36.22 -5.63
C ALA A 67 -1.95 35.93 -5.34
N ASP A 68 -1.60 34.79 -4.74
CA ASP A 68 -0.19 34.42 -4.51
C ASP A 68 0.49 33.84 -5.76
N LEU A 69 -0.30 33.23 -6.66
CA LEU A 69 0.20 32.80 -7.98
C LEU A 69 0.58 34.01 -8.85
N ASP A 70 -0.20 35.09 -8.79
CA ASP A 70 0.04 36.32 -9.58
C ASP A 70 1.27 37.12 -9.09
N LYS A 71 1.65 37.02 -7.80
CA LYS A 71 2.77 37.79 -7.21
C LYS A 71 4.15 37.47 -7.81
N ASN A 72 4.33 36.28 -8.35
CA ASN A 72 5.60 35.85 -8.97
C ASN A 72 5.50 35.65 -10.49
N PHE A 73 4.31 35.77 -11.07
CA PHE A 73 4.08 35.54 -12.50
C PHE A 73 4.76 36.58 -13.41
N ALA A 74 4.92 37.82 -12.92
CA ALA A 74 5.50 38.94 -13.69
C ALA A 74 6.87 39.43 -13.18
N LYS A 75 7.52 38.71 -12.26
CA LYS A 75 8.87 39.09 -11.80
C LYS A 75 9.91 38.59 -12.81
N ARG A 76 10.52 39.52 -13.55
CA ARG A 76 11.77 39.35 -14.30
C ARG A 76 12.96 39.73 -13.43
#